data_AF-A0A8T6NRU6-F1
#
_entry.id   AF-A0A8T6NRU6-F1
#
_cell.length_a   1.000
_cell.length_b   1.000
_cell.length_c   1.000
_cell.angle_alpha   90.00
_cell.angle_beta   90.00
_cell.angle_gamma   90.00
#
_symmetry.space_group_name_H-M   'P 1'
#
loop_
_entity.id
_entity.type
_entity.pdbx_description
1 polymer ?
#
loop_
_entity_poly.entity_id
_entity_poly.type
_entity_poly.pdbx_seq_one_letter_code
_entity_poly.pdbx_strand_id
1 'polypeptide(L)'
;MLPPILDAGSEVDQHRANRNIDALMNILTSGPIMANRIAAAHALGNLKAAEAVPALMDSLHGQTNRDLRVAVAEALGKIGEPALEPLISGLTSDDLQVRRASARALGQLASPRAIDPLIDAMEDYTVRDAVSRALGELGDPRAARTLIDALGDDSMFVRAAAAEALGNIGDADAEEALLTTMRDRDSEVRRAAAQALGLMGSSAAIEALIEALNDLPVRTAAIEALGNIGSEVAIEPLVGMLNNMSAKTRQYAVEALGKIGSPDTTQDLIGRLTDRSMLVRRAAARSLGAIGDVTAVESLIESMYQDEEIIVSWSAAYALELIGAPDGLDAVAEWRAELEEEE
;
A
#
# COMPACT_ATOMS: atom_id res chain seq x y z
N MET A 1 15.68 -38.34 35.94
CA MET A 1 16.90 -38.14 35.13
C MET A 1 16.44 -37.61 33.79
N LEU A 2 16.70 -36.32 33.52
CA LEU A 2 16.38 -35.65 32.26
C LEU A 2 17.25 -36.22 31.12
N PRO A 3 16.70 -36.48 29.91
CA PRO A 3 17.53 -36.67 28.74
C PRO A 3 18.09 -35.31 28.24
N PRO A 4 19.21 -35.32 27.50
CA PRO A 4 20.04 -34.14 27.31
C PRO A 4 19.49 -33.18 26.25
N ILE A 5 19.96 -31.95 26.39
CA ILE A 5 19.81 -30.77 25.52
C ILE A 5 20.04 -31.16 24.05
N LEU A 6 19.10 -30.75 23.19
CA LEU A 6 19.19 -30.80 21.73
C LEU A 6 20.41 -29.98 21.29
N ASP A 7 21.40 -30.67 20.72
CA ASP A 7 22.52 -30.05 20.02
C ASP A 7 22.03 -29.56 18.65
N ALA A 8 22.27 -28.28 18.36
CA ALA A 8 21.92 -27.67 17.10
C ALA A 8 22.94 -28.08 16.02
N GLY A 9 22.49 -28.66 14.91
CA GLY A 9 23.27 -28.74 13.65
C GLY A 9 24.01 -30.05 13.37
N SER A 10 23.28 -31.16 13.16
CA SER A 10 23.89 -32.38 12.64
C SER A 10 24.21 -32.25 11.13
N GLU A 11 25.37 -32.75 10.68
CA GLU A 11 25.74 -32.84 9.25
C GLU A 11 24.65 -33.52 8.40
N VAL A 12 23.83 -34.40 9.01
CA VAL A 12 22.73 -35.11 8.36
C VAL A 12 21.56 -34.18 8.03
N ASP A 13 21.24 -33.22 8.90
CA ASP A 13 20.16 -32.25 8.67
C ASP A 13 20.56 -31.19 7.65
N GLN A 14 21.82 -30.75 7.68
CA GLN A 14 22.38 -29.86 6.68
C GLN A 14 22.47 -30.53 5.30
N HIS A 15 22.86 -31.81 5.27
CA HIS A 15 22.90 -32.58 4.03
C HIS A 15 21.50 -32.85 3.45
N ARG A 16 20.48 -33.05 4.29
CA ARG A 16 19.07 -33.15 3.86
C ARG A 16 18.52 -31.81 3.34
N ALA A 17 18.82 -30.71 4.03
CA ALA A 17 18.45 -29.37 3.58
C ALA A 17 19.09 -29.03 2.22
N ASN A 18 20.38 -29.33 2.05
CA ASN A 18 21.09 -29.11 0.79
C ASN A 18 20.52 -29.97 -0.37
N ARG A 19 20.21 -31.25 -0.13
CA ARG A 19 19.52 -32.08 -1.14
C ARG A 19 18.15 -31.51 -1.55
N ASN A 20 17.44 -30.88 -0.62
CA ASN A 20 16.17 -30.22 -0.93
C ASN A 20 16.38 -28.95 -1.75
N ILE A 21 17.42 -28.15 -1.47
CA ILE A 21 17.78 -26.97 -2.27
C ILE A 21 18.18 -27.38 -3.70
N ASP A 22 19.02 -28.40 -3.86
CA ASP A 22 19.41 -28.93 -5.18
C ASP A 22 18.20 -29.41 -5.99
N ALA A 23 17.25 -30.11 -5.35
CA ALA A 23 16.02 -30.54 -6.00
C ALA A 23 15.17 -29.34 -6.45
N LEU A 24 15.05 -28.30 -5.61
CA LEU A 24 14.33 -27.07 -5.95
C LEU A 24 15.01 -26.30 -7.08
N MET A 25 16.34 -26.19 -7.08
CA MET A 25 17.11 -25.58 -8.18
C MET A 25 16.88 -26.31 -9.50
N ASN A 26 16.90 -27.65 -9.49
CA ASN A 26 16.62 -28.45 -10.69
C ASN A 26 15.19 -28.26 -11.20
N ILE A 27 14.19 -28.16 -10.30
CA ILE A 27 12.81 -27.85 -10.67
C ILE A 27 12.73 -26.44 -11.27
N LEU A 28 13.40 -25.45 -10.67
CA LEU A 28 13.42 -24.08 -11.14
C LEU A 28 13.99 -23.96 -12.57
N THR A 29 15.11 -24.61 -12.86
CA THR A 29 15.80 -24.46 -14.15
C THR A 29 15.21 -25.34 -15.24
N SER A 30 14.82 -26.58 -14.90
CA SER A 30 14.55 -27.64 -15.88
C SER A 30 13.16 -28.28 -15.71
N GLY A 31 12.36 -27.81 -14.76
CA GLY A 31 11.03 -28.34 -14.50
C GLY A 31 10.07 -28.10 -15.68
N PRO A 32 9.32 -29.12 -16.15
CA PRO A 32 8.42 -28.97 -17.29
C PRO A 32 7.15 -28.17 -16.98
N ILE A 33 6.79 -28.04 -15.69
CA ILE A 33 5.57 -27.39 -15.23
C ILE A 33 5.91 -26.00 -14.68
N MET A 34 5.43 -24.95 -15.34
CA MET A 34 5.71 -23.55 -14.95
C MET A 34 5.29 -23.23 -13.52
N ALA A 35 4.12 -23.72 -13.08
CA ALA A 35 3.65 -23.52 -11.70
C ALA A 35 4.63 -24.08 -10.66
N ASN A 36 5.28 -25.22 -10.95
CA ASN A 36 6.27 -25.81 -10.07
C ASN A 36 7.57 -25.00 -10.05
N ARG A 37 7.97 -24.38 -11.17
CA ARG A 37 9.13 -23.48 -11.24
C ARG A 37 8.92 -22.24 -10.37
N ILE A 38 7.71 -21.65 -10.44
CA ILE A 38 7.31 -20.51 -9.60
C ILE A 38 7.32 -20.90 -8.12
N ALA A 39 6.71 -22.04 -7.78
CA ALA A 39 6.71 -22.54 -6.41
C ALA A 39 8.13 -22.84 -5.90
N ALA A 40 9.01 -23.36 -6.75
CA ALA A 40 10.40 -23.60 -6.43
C ALA A 40 11.16 -22.29 -6.16
N ALA A 41 10.97 -21.25 -6.98
CA ALA A 41 11.56 -19.93 -6.73
C ALA A 41 11.13 -19.39 -5.36
N HIS A 42 9.82 -19.40 -5.04
CA HIS A 42 9.32 -18.96 -3.74
C HIS A 42 9.89 -19.77 -2.57
N ALA A 43 9.97 -21.10 -2.73
CA ALA A 43 10.54 -21.96 -1.71
C ALA A 43 12.02 -21.63 -1.45
N LEU A 44 12.83 -21.45 -2.50
CA LEU A 44 14.24 -21.07 -2.40
C LEU A 44 14.41 -19.72 -1.69
N GLY A 45 13.55 -18.74 -2.02
CA GLY A 45 13.51 -17.44 -1.34
C GLY A 45 13.16 -17.55 0.15
N ASN A 46 12.12 -18.31 0.49
CA ASN A 46 11.69 -18.52 1.88
C ASN A 46 12.74 -19.28 2.71
N LEU A 47 13.51 -20.17 2.07
CA LEU A 47 14.63 -20.88 2.67
C LEU A 47 15.88 -20.00 2.80
N LYS A 48 15.90 -18.80 2.19
CA LYS A 48 17.07 -17.92 2.10
C LYS A 48 18.31 -18.65 1.54
N ALA A 49 18.08 -19.51 0.54
CA ALA A 49 19.11 -20.35 -0.05
C ALA A 49 20.10 -19.51 -0.90
N ALA A 50 21.19 -19.06 -0.28
CA ALA A 50 22.19 -18.23 -0.93
C ALA A 50 22.87 -18.95 -2.12
N GLU A 51 23.01 -20.28 -2.05
CA GLU A 51 23.59 -21.08 -3.12
C GLU A 51 22.73 -21.09 -4.39
N ALA A 52 21.43 -20.76 -4.27
CA ALA A 52 20.50 -20.73 -5.39
C ALA A 52 20.52 -19.42 -6.18
N VAL A 53 21.24 -18.39 -5.71
CA VAL A 53 21.30 -17.07 -6.36
C VAL A 53 21.71 -17.17 -7.84
N PRO A 54 22.76 -17.93 -8.24
CA PRO A 54 23.11 -18.05 -9.66
C PRO A 54 21.98 -18.66 -10.50
N ALA A 55 21.35 -19.75 -10.03
CA ALA A 55 20.27 -20.41 -10.74
C ALA A 55 19.00 -19.54 -10.86
N LEU A 56 18.74 -18.72 -9.84
CA LEU A 56 17.69 -17.71 -9.85
C LEU A 56 18.02 -16.60 -10.87
N MET A 57 19.23 -16.04 -10.85
CA MET A 57 19.65 -15.03 -11.83
C MET A 57 19.55 -15.54 -13.27
N ASP A 58 19.99 -16.77 -13.55
CA ASP A 58 19.87 -17.39 -14.87
C ASP A 58 18.42 -17.53 -15.34
N SER A 59 17.49 -17.68 -14.40
CA SER A 59 16.05 -17.81 -14.65
C SER A 59 15.36 -16.48 -14.98
N LEU A 60 16.06 -15.35 -14.91
CA LEU A 60 15.52 -14.02 -15.26
C LEU A 60 15.53 -13.72 -16.77
N HIS A 61 16.26 -14.49 -17.58
CA HIS A 61 16.44 -14.23 -19.02
C HIS A 61 15.16 -14.36 -19.88
N GLY A 62 15.16 -13.72 -21.05
CA GLY A 62 14.02 -13.24 -21.84
C GLY A 62 13.10 -14.26 -22.52
N GLN A 63 13.33 -15.57 -22.40
CA GLN A 63 12.37 -16.60 -22.87
C GLN A 63 11.42 -17.08 -21.76
N THR A 64 11.57 -16.55 -20.55
CA THR A 64 10.87 -17.05 -19.37
C THR A 64 9.51 -16.38 -19.19
N ASN A 65 8.59 -17.01 -18.46
CA ASN A 65 7.27 -16.42 -18.15
C ASN A 65 7.44 -15.18 -17.25
N ARG A 66 6.61 -14.14 -17.45
CA ARG A 66 6.55 -12.93 -16.60
C ARG A 66 6.36 -13.28 -15.13
N ASP A 67 5.46 -14.21 -14.81
CA ASP A 67 5.14 -14.61 -13.44
C ASP A 67 6.34 -15.26 -12.76
N LEU A 68 7.11 -16.05 -13.50
CA LEU A 68 8.34 -16.65 -13.00
C LEU A 68 9.42 -15.59 -12.73
N ARG A 69 9.56 -14.56 -13.58
CA ARG A 69 10.51 -13.46 -13.30
C ARG A 69 10.14 -12.67 -12.06
N VAL A 70 8.85 -12.45 -11.81
CA VAL A 70 8.36 -11.81 -10.59
C VAL A 70 8.72 -12.67 -9.38
N ALA A 71 8.38 -13.95 -9.42
CA ALA A 71 8.68 -14.90 -8.34
C ALA A 71 10.18 -15.03 -8.05
N VAL A 72 11.03 -14.99 -9.08
CA VAL A 72 12.48 -15.04 -8.95
C VAL A 72 13.03 -13.74 -8.34
N ALA A 73 12.54 -12.57 -8.77
CA ALA A 73 12.92 -11.29 -8.16
C ALA A 73 12.56 -11.26 -6.66
N GLU A 74 11.35 -11.72 -6.30
CA GLU A 74 10.92 -11.86 -4.91
C GLU A 74 11.79 -12.83 -4.12
N ALA A 75 12.16 -13.95 -4.72
CA ALA A 75 13.05 -14.92 -4.08
C ALA A 75 14.44 -14.32 -3.81
N LEU A 76 15.02 -13.62 -4.78
CA LEU A 76 16.31 -12.94 -4.66
C LEU A 76 16.25 -11.85 -3.57
N GLY A 77 15.18 -11.04 -3.53
CA GLY A 77 14.96 -10.07 -2.46
C GLY A 77 14.90 -10.71 -1.08
N LYS A 78 14.19 -11.84 -0.93
CA LYS A 78 14.09 -12.58 0.34
C LYS A 78 15.40 -13.25 0.79
N ILE A 79 16.24 -13.68 -0.16
CA ILE A 79 17.57 -14.24 0.14
C ILE A 79 18.46 -13.17 0.80
N GLY A 80 18.33 -11.90 0.40
CA GLY A 80 19.02 -10.78 1.03
C GLY A 80 20.41 -10.53 0.46
N GLU A 81 21.34 -10.06 1.30
CA GLU A 81 22.70 -9.62 0.92
C GLU A 81 23.49 -10.54 -0.05
N PRO A 82 23.39 -11.89 -0.01
CA PRO A 82 24.06 -12.73 -1.00
C PRO A 82 23.64 -12.46 -2.45
N ALA A 83 22.42 -11.94 -2.67
CA ALA A 83 21.91 -11.58 -3.98
C ALA A 83 22.30 -10.15 -4.42
N LEU A 84 22.84 -9.30 -3.54
CA LEU A 84 23.05 -7.88 -3.82
C LEU A 84 24.00 -7.63 -5.00
N GLU A 85 25.21 -8.18 -4.99
CA GLU A 85 26.19 -7.95 -6.08
C GLU A 85 25.71 -8.53 -7.42
N PRO A 86 25.15 -9.76 -7.49
CA PRO A 86 24.54 -10.27 -8.72
C PRO A 86 23.41 -9.38 -9.26
N LEU A 87 22.57 -8.84 -8.37
CA LEU A 87 21.47 -7.96 -8.76
C LEU A 87 21.98 -6.59 -9.26
N ILE A 88 22.98 -6.00 -8.60
CA ILE A 88 23.64 -4.77 -9.09
C ILE A 88 24.21 -5.01 -10.49
N SER A 89 24.92 -6.13 -10.70
CA SER A 89 25.41 -6.49 -12.03
C SER A 89 24.27 -6.73 -13.04
N GLY A 90 23.11 -7.21 -12.58
CA GLY A 90 21.94 -7.43 -13.41
C GLY A 90 21.29 -6.14 -13.95
N LEU A 91 21.49 -5.00 -13.28
CA LEU A 91 21.02 -3.68 -13.75
C LEU A 91 21.64 -3.29 -15.10
N THR A 92 22.84 -3.77 -15.42
CA THR A 92 23.54 -3.46 -16.68
C THR A 92 23.49 -4.63 -17.68
N SER A 93 22.60 -5.60 -17.49
CA SER A 93 22.43 -6.74 -18.41
C SER A 93 21.97 -6.28 -19.80
N ASP A 94 22.41 -6.96 -20.86
CA ASP A 94 21.88 -6.73 -22.22
C ASP A 94 20.39 -7.10 -22.32
N ASP A 95 19.90 -7.97 -21.43
CA ASP A 95 18.50 -8.40 -21.38
C ASP A 95 17.66 -7.44 -20.53
N LEU A 96 16.74 -6.73 -21.18
CA LEU A 96 15.77 -5.82 -20.54
C LEU A 96 15.00 -6.48 -19.38
N GLN A 97 14.66 -7.76 -19.51
CA GLN A 97 13.90 -8.45 -18.48
C GLN A 97 14.75 -8.70 -17.23
N VAL A 98 16.04 -8.97 -17.40
CA VAL A 98 16.99 -9.09 -16.29
C VAL A 98 17.17 -7.75 -15.61
N ARG A 99 17.37 -6.66 -16.37
CA ARG A 99 17.51 -5.32 -15.79
C ARG A 99 16.30 -4.94 -14.92
N ARG A 100 15.08 -5.10 -15.44
CA ARG A 100 13.84 -4.78 -14.71
C ARG A 100 13.62 -5.67 -13.49
N ALA A 101 13.89 -6.96 -13.60
CA ALA A 101 13.76 -7.88 -12.47
C ALA A 101 14.80 -7.57 -11.39
N SER A 102 16.00 -7.18 -11.80
CA SER A 102 17.08 -6.80 -10.88
C SER A 102 16.73 -5.54 -10.09
N ALA A 103 16.23 -4.49 -10.78
CA ALA A 103 15.75 -3.28 -10.10
C ALA A 103 14.66 -3.60 -9.06
N ARG A 104 13.65 -4.40 -9.44
CA ARG A 104 12.58 -4.83 -8.51
C ARG A 104 13.14 -5.58 -7.30
N ALA A 105 14.02 -6.56 -7.53
CA ALA A 105 14.58 -7.36 -6.44
C ALA A 105 15.46 -6.53 -5.50
N LEU A 106 16.16 -5.51 -6.01
CA LEU A 106 16.95 -4.58 -5.19
C LEU A 106 16.07 -3.73 -4.26
N GLY A 107 14.91 -3.27 -4.74
CA GLY A 107 13.92 -2.60 -3.89
C GLY A 107 13.46 -3.49 -2.74
N GLN A 108 13.09 -4.73 -3.05
CA GLN A 108 12.63 -5.73 -2.06
C GLN A 108 13.72 -6.22 -1.10
N LEU A 109 14.97 -6.25 -1.55
CA LEU A 109 16.12 -6.61 -0.72
C LEU A 109 16.36 -5.58 0.39
N ALA A 110 15.92 -4.34 0.19
CA ALA A 110 15.96 -3.25 1.16
C ALA A 110 17.37 -2.88 1.67
N SER A 111 18.41 -3.09 0.85
CA SER A 111 19.79 -2.71 1.22
C SER A 111 20.12 -1.29 0.77
N PRO A 112 20.59 -0.41 1.69
CA PRO A 112 21.02 0.95 1.34
C PRO A 112 22.18 1.00 0.34
N ARG A 113 22.92 -0.11 0.18
CA ARG A 113 24.01 -0.27 -0.79
C ARG A 113 23.51 -0.31 -2.24
N ALA A 114 22.21 -0.56 -2.44
CA ALA A 114 21.58 -0.56 -3.76
C ALA A 114 21.21 0.85 -4.25
N ILE A 115 21.23 1.88 -3.39
CA ILE A 115 20.76 3.23 -3.73
C ILE A 115 21.58 3.84 -4.86
N ASP A 116 22.89 3.96 -4.72
CA ASP A 116 23.72 4.61 -5.73
C ASP A 116 23.68 3.83 -7.07
N PRO A 117 23.78 2.48 -7.11
CA PRO A 117 23.58 1.72 -8.34
C PRO A 117 22.21 1.90 -8.99
N LEU A 118 21.14 2.04 -8.19
CA LEU A 118 19.80 2.30 -8.72
C LEU A 118 19.70 3.74 -9.26
N ILE A 119 20.28 4.72 -8.59
CA ILE A 119 20.36 6.10 -9.10
C ILE A 119 21.09 6.11 -10.45
N ASP A 120 22.23 5.44 -10.58
CA ASP A 120 22.97 5.33 -11.84
C ASP A 120 22.11 4.65 -12.94
N ALA A 121 21.33 3.63 -12.58
CA ALA A 121 20.45 2.92 -13.50
C ALA A 121 19.26 3.78 -14.02
N MET A 122 18.99 4.95 -13.43
CA MET A 122 17.99 5.89 -13.98
C MET A 122 18.40 6.47 -15.33
N GLU A 123 19.68 6.40 -15.72
CA GLU A 123 20.13 6.81 -17.06
C GLU A 123 19.50 5.93 -18.16
N ASP A 124 19.26 4.64 -17.88
CA ASP A 124 18.62 3.71 -18.81
C ASP A 124 17.11 3.90 -18.89
N TYR A 125 16.67 4.58 -19.96
CA TYR A 125 15.25 4.86 -20.24
C TYR A 125 14.34 3.62 -20.28
N THR A 126 14.90 2.42 -20.47
CA THR A 126 14.12 1.18 -20.56
C THR A 126 13.69 0.62 -19.21
N VAL A 127 14.29 1.08 -18.11
CA VAL A 127 14.04 0.57 -16.75
C VAL A 127 13.68 1.61 -15.71
N ARG A 128 13.64 2.91 -16.07
CA ARG A 128 13.33 4.03 -15.16
C ARG A 128 12.07 3.81 -14.31
N ASP A 129 11.03 3.17 -14.85
CA ASP A 129 9.80 2.88 -14.09
C ASP A 129 10.05 1.88 -12.96
N ALA A 130 10.83 0.82 -13.25
CA ALA A 130 11.17 -0.20 -12.26
C ALA A 130 12.17 0.33 -11.23
N VAL A 131 13.14 1.13 -11.67
CA VAL A 131 14.13 1.76 -10.80
C VAL A 131 13.47 2.81 -9.89
N SER A 132 12.57 3.64 -10.41
CA SER A 132 11.85 4.63 -9.58
C SER A 132 11.06 3.96 -8.45
N ARG A 133 10.36 2.85 -8.76
CA ARG A 133 9.64 2.06 -7.75
C ARG A 133 10.60 1.50 -6.70
N ALA A 134 11.73 0.93 -7.12
CA ALA A 134 12.72 0.36 -6.21
C ALA A 134 13.33 1.43 -5.27
N LEU A 135 13.63 2.62 -5.79
CA LEU A 135 14.10 3.75 -4.99
C LEU A 135 13.04 4.20 -3.98
N GLY A 136 11.77 4.24 -4.38
CA GLY A 136 10.64 4.54 -3.49
C GLY A 136 10.42 3.49 -2.39
N GLU A 137 10.61 2.20 -2.69
CA GLU A 137 10.56 1.12 -1.70
C GLU A 137 11.70 1.23 -0.67
N LEU A 138 12.87 1.68 -1.10
CA LEU A 138 14.02 1.89 -0.20
C LEU A 138 13.88 3.14 0.67
N GLY A 139 13.14 4.16 0.20
CA GLY A 139 12.80 5.34 1.00
C GLY A 139 13.99 6.24 1.35
N ASP A 140 15.13 6.11 0.66
CA ASP A 140 16.33 6.91 0.96
C ASP A 140 16.24 8.30 0.29
N PRO A 141 16.33 9.40 1.06
CA PRO A 141 16.24 10.77 0.52
C PRO A 141 17.29 11.11 -0.55
N ARG A 142 18.42 10.38 -0.62
CA ARG A 142 19.42 10.56 -1.70
C ARG A 142 18.82 10.38 -3.09
N ALA A 143 17.74 9.61 -3.21
CA ALA A 143 17.04 9.39 -4.47
C ALA A 143 16.08 10.54 -4.86
N ALA A 144 15.73 11.44 -3.93
CA ALA A 144 14.67 12.44 -4.14
C ALA A 144 14.95 13.31 -5.38
N ARG A 145 16.17 13.82 -5.52
CA ARG A 145 16.55 14.67 -6.67
C ARG A 145 16.36 13.97 -8.01
N THR A 146 16.83 12.72 -8.14
CA THR A 146 16.72 12.00 -9.42
C THR A 146 15.26 11.64 -9.74
N LEU A 147 14.44 11.42 -8.71
CA LEU A 147 13.02 11.15 -8.85
C LEU A 147 12.23 12.43 -9.20
N ILE A 148 12.61 13.58 -8.66
CA ILE A 148 12.07 14.89 -9.08
C ILE A 148 12.32 15.12 -10.56
N ASP A 149 13.54 14.85 -11.05
CA ASP A 149 13.85 14.94 -12.49
C ASP A 149 12.98 13.96 -13.31
N ALA A 150 12.72 12.75 -12.78
CA ALA A 150 11.89 11.73 -13.43
C ALA A 150 10.40 12.08 -13.49
N LEU A 151 9.91 13.07 -12.73
CA LEU A 151 8.56 13.63 -12.89
C LEU A 151 8.40 14.34 -14.25
N GLY A 152 9.49 14.67 -14.94
CA GLY A 152 9.48 15.25 -16.29
C GLY A 152 9.60 14.23 -17.43
N ASP A 153 9.64 12.93 -17.15
CA ASP A 153 9.92 11.89 -18.16
C ASP A 153 8.80 11.78 -19.24
N ASP A 154 9.19 11.43 -20.47
CA ASP A 154 8.24 11.25 -21.58
C ASP A 154 7.19 10.16 -21.29
N SER A 155 7.61 9.10 -20.58
CA SER A 155 6.78 7.96 -20.23
C SER A 155 5.91 8.26 -19.01
N MET A 156 4.59 8.13 -19.19
CA MET A 156 3.64 8.29 -18.06
C MET A 156 3.85 7.25 -16.95
N PHE A 157 4.38 6.05 -17.28
CA PHE A 157 4.71 5.04 -16.28
C PHE A 157 5.88 5.47 -15.38
N VAL A 158 6.87 6.19 -15.93
CA VAL A 158 8.02 6.70 -15.18
C VAL A 158 7.58 7.85 -14.29
N ARG A 159 6.82 8.83 -14.84
CA ARG A 159 6.30 9.95 -14.06
C ARG A 159 5.42 9.50 -12.89
N ALA A 160 4.53 8.53 -13.11
CA ALA A 160 3.69 7.99 -12.05
C ALA A 160 4.52 7.25 -10.99
N ALA A 161 5.49 6.42 -11.41
CA ALA A 161 6.38 5.71 -10.48
C ALA A 161 7.24 6.68 -9.66
N ALA A 162 7.73 7.77 -10.26
CA ALA A 162 8.48 8.81 -9.59
C ALA A 162 7.63 9.54 -8.55
N ALA A 163 6.39 9.90 -8.89
CA ALA A 163 5.47 10.53 -7.94
C ALA A 163 5.15 9.61 -6.75
N GLU A 164 4.83 8.33 -7.00
CA GLU A 164 4.64 7.32 -5.95
C GLU A 164 5.88 7.20 -5.05
N ALA A 165 7.07 7.14 -5.65
CA ALA A 165 8.34 7.01 -4.92
C ALA A 165 8.65 8.23 -4.04
N LEU A 166 8.42 9.44 -4.54
CA LEU A 166 8.61 10.67 -3.78
C LEU A 166 7.66 10.76 -2.58
N GLY A 167 6.41 10.32 -2.75
CA GLY A 167 5.45 10.22 -1.64
C GLY A 167 5.91 9.26 -0.54
N ASN A 168 6.50 8.12 -0.91
CA ASN A 168 7.04 7.15 0.06
C ASN A 168 8.30 7.64 0.77
N ILE A 169 9.17 8.38 0.06
CA ILE A 169 10.38 8.98 0.64
C ILE A 169 9.99 10.11 1.60
N GLY A 170 8.98 10.91 1.25
CA GLY A 170 8.50 12.01 2.07
C GLY A 170 9.45 13.21 2.11
N ASP A 171 10.28 13.39 1.09
CA ASP A 171 11.20 14.53 1.01
C ASP A 171 10.44 15.82 0.68
N ALA A 172 10.56 16.83 1.55
CA ALA A 172 9.86 18.10 1.40
C ALA A 172 10.28 18.87 0.13
N ASP A 173 11.50 18.67 -0.38
CA ASP A 173 11.97 19.34 -1.61
C ASP A 173 11.18 18.87 -2.85
N ALA A 174 10.47 17.74 -2.76
CA ALA A 174 9.62 17.22 -3.83
C ALA A 174 8.25 17.88 -3.91
N GLU A 175 7.84 18.65 -2.90
CA GLU A 175 6.47 19.17 -2.76
C GLU A 175 6.06 20.07 -3.95
N GLU A 176 6.90 21.04 -4.33
CA GLU A 176 6.62 21.95 -5.46
C GLU A 176 6.53 21.19 -6.80
N ALA A 177 7.40 20.20 -6.99
CA ALA A 177 7.40 19.38 -8.19
C ALA A 177 6.12 18.54 -8.27
N LEU A 178 5.71 17.90 -7.17
CA LEU A 178 4.47 17.13 -7.09
C LEU A 178 3.21 18.00 -7.27
N LEU A 179 3.20 19.23 -6.74
CA LEU A 179 2.14 20.22 -6.98
C LEU A 179 2.02 20.58 -8.47
N THR A 180 3.15 20.61 -9.18
CA THR A 180 3.14 20.78 -10.65
C THR A 180 2.60 19.52 -11.33
N THR A 181 2.99 18.33 -10.87
CA THR A 181 2.53 17.03 -11.37
C THR A 181 1.02 16.80 -11.19
N MET A 182 0.37 17.48 -10.23
CA MET A 182 -1.10 17.50 -10.11
C MET A 182 -1.81 18.02 -11.37
N ARG A 183 -1.09 18.66 -12.30
CA ARG A 183 -1.61 19.15 -13.60
C ARG A 183 -1.13 18.31 -14.79
N ASP A 184 -0.59 17.11 -14.54
CA ASP A 184 -0.13 16.22 -15.61
C ASP A 184 -1.27 15.85 -16.57
N ARG A 185 -0.91 15.64 -17.84
CA ARG A 185 -1.85 15.21 -18.89
C ARG A 185 -2.48 13.84 -18.61
N ASP A 186 -1.74 12.96 -17.95
CA ASP A 186 -2.16 11.59 -17.67
C ASP A 186 -2.79 11.50 -16.27
N SER A 187 -3.96 10.87 -16.19
CA SER A 187 -4.70 10.77 -14.94
C SER A 187 -4.02 9.88 -13.89
N GLU A 188 -3.26 8.86 -14.30
CA GLU A 188 -2.54 8.01 -13.34
C GLU A 188 -1.39 8.79 -12.69
N VAL A 189 -0.74 9.67 -13.46
CA VAL A 189 0.31 10.55 -12.94
C VAL A 189 -0.27 11.57 -11.95
N ARG A 190 -1.41 12.21 -12.29
CA ARG A 190 -2.11 13.10 -11.36
C ARG A 190 -2.57 12.36 -10.09
N ARG A 191 -3.08 11.14 -10.24
CA ARG A 191 -3.50 10.28 -9.10
C ARG A 191 -2.32 9.98 -8.18
N ALA A 192 -1.17 9.59 -8.73
CA ALA A 192 0.05 9.35 -7.98
C ALA A 192 0.53 10.60 -7.23
N ALA A 193 0.50 11.77 -7.88
CA ALA A 193 0.86 13.04 -7.24
C ALA A 193 -0.08 13.40 -6.07
N ALA A 194 -1.40 13.21 -6.24
CA ALA A 194 -2.36 13.47 -5.17
C ALA A 194 -2.12 12.56 -3.95
N GLN A 195 -1.86 11.28 -4.19
CA GLN A 195 -1.52 10.32 -3.13
C GLN A 195 -0.22 10.71 -2.42
N ALA A 196 0.83 11.05 -3.19
CA ALA A 196 2.11 11.46 -2.64
C ALA A 196 2.00 12.68 -1.72
N LEU A 197 1.32 13.74 -2.19
CA LEU A 197 1.09 14.96 -1.39
C LEU A 197 0.27 14.69 -0.13
N GLY A 198 -0.71 13.77 -0.20
CA GLY A 198 -1.47 13.31 0.95
C GLY A 198 -0.64 12.53 1.98
N LEU A 199 0.26 11.65 1.52
CA LEU A 199 1.19 10.91 2.39
C LEU A 199 2.19 11.84 3.08
N MET A 200 2.64 12.88 2.36
CA MET A 200 3.54 13.90 2.89
C MET A 200 2.86 14.87 3.87
N GLY A 201 1.53 14.87 3.95
CA GLY A 201 0.80 15.87 4.75
C GLY A 201 0.97 17.30 4.22
N SER A 202 1.15 17.47 2.91
CA SER A 202 1.42 18.77 2.29
C SER A 202 0.22 19.71 2.44
N SER A 203 0.35 20.69 3.33
CA SER A 203 -0.67 21.75 3.48
C SER A 203 -0.77 22.63 2.24
N ALA A 204 0.31 22.82 1.48
CA ALA A 204 0.28 23.58 0.23
C ALA A 204 -0.55 22.90 -0.86
N ALA A 205 -0.78 21.58 -0.76
CA ALA A 205 -1.59 20.82 -1.71
C ALA A 205 -3.10 20.94 -1.51
N ILE A 206 -3.58 21.52 -0.41
CA ILE A 206 -5.01 21.52 -0.06
C ILE A 206 -5.86 22.10 -1.19
N GLU A 207 -5.51 23.28 -1.72
CA GLU A 207 -6.29 23.91 -2.81
C GLU A 207 -6.29 23.07 -4.09
N ALA A 208 -5.14 22.53 -4.48
CA ALA A 208 -5.02 21.68 -5.67
C ALA A 208 -5.79 20.35 -5.51
N LEU A 209 -5.81 19.78 -4.31
CA LEU A 209 -6.57 18.58 -3.98
C LEU A 209 -8.08 18.85 -3.97
N ILE A 210 -8.51 20.01 -3.46
CA ILE A 210 -9.92 20.43 -3.54
C ILE A 210 -10.35 20.58 -5.01
N GLU A 211 -9.52 21.17 -5.87
CA GLU A 211 -9.79 21.24 -7.32
C GLU A 211 -9.92 19.83 -7.92
N ALA A 212 -9.02 18.92 -7.54
CA ALA A 212 -8.99 17.53 -8.01
C ALA A 212 -10.20 16.67 -7.57
N LEU A 213 -11.04 17.13 -6.63
CA LEU A 213 -12.33 16.48 -6.34
C LEU A 213 -13.24 16.43 -7.59
N ASN A 214 -13.09 17.38 -8.51
CA ASN A 214 -13.85 17.43 -9.77
C ASN A 214 -13.27 16.53 -10.87
N ASP A 215 -12.03 16.05 -10.72
CA ASP A 215 -11.36 15.17 -11.68
C ASP A 215 -11.70 13.70 -11.38
N LEU A 216 -12.63 13.11 -12.14
CA LEU A 216 -13.18 11.77 -11.87
C LEU A 216 -12.11 10.68 -11.62
N PRO A 217 -11.08 10.51 -12.48
CA PRO A 217 -9.96 9.59 -12.22
C PRO A 217 -9.19 9.82 -10.91
N VAL A 218 -9.03 11.09 -10.49
CA VAL A 218 -8.16 11.48 -9.37
C VAL A 218 -8.94 11.67 -8.06
N ARG A 219 -10.25 11.91 -8.16
CA ARG A 219 -11.15 12.25 -7.05
C ARG A 219 -10.98 11.41 -5.81
N THR A 220 -10.92 10.09 -5.94
CA THR A 220 -10.77 9.20 -4.78
C THR A 220 -9.45 9.45 -4.05
N ALA A 221 -8.36 9.56 -4.80
CA ALA A 221 -7.04 9.88 -4.24
C ALA A 221 -7.02 11.28 -3.60
N ALA A 222 -7.70 12.25 -4.21
CA ALA A 222 -7.83 13.58 -3.63
C ALA A 222 -8.60 13.59 -2.31
N ILE A 223 -9.73 12.86 -2.22
CA ILE A 223 -10.50 12.69 -0.99
C ILE A 223 -9.64 12.06 0.11
N GLU A 224 -8.96 10.95 -0.20
CA GLU A 224 -8.08 10.26 0.76
C GLU A 224 -6.94 11.17 1.23
N ALA A 225 -6.31 11.90 0.30
CA ALA A 225 -5.22 12.82 0.60
C ALA A 225 -5.67 13.97 1.51
N LEU A 226 -6.82 14.58 1.24
CA LEU A 226 -7.40 15.64 2.10
C LEU A 226 -7.68 15.12 3.51
N GLY A 227 -8.24 13.91 3.62
CA GLY A 227 -8.46 13.25 4.91
C GLY A 227 -7.17 12.97 5.67
N ASN A 228 -6.11 12.54 4.98
CA ASN A 228 -4.80 12.29 5.60
C ASN A 228 -4.08 13.58 6.02
N ILE A 229 -4.23 14.67 5.27
CA ILE A 229 -3.71 16.00 5.64
C ILE A 229 -4.44 16.54 6.87
N GLY A 230 -5.73 16.22 7.02
CA GLY A 230 -6.51 16.59 8.22
C GLY A 230 -6.91 18.07 8.27
N SER A 231 -6.94 18.77 7.13
CA SER A 231 -7.26 20.20 7.11
C SER A 231 -8.76 20.47 7.12
N GLU A 232 -9.21 21.31 8.06
CA GLU A 232 -10.60 21.78 8.16
C GLU A 232 -11.08 22.53 6.91
N VAL A 233 -10.16 23.14 6.14
CA VAL A 233 -10.49 23.81 4.87
C VAL A 233 -11.14 22.84 3.87
N ALA A 234 -10.85 21.53 4.00
CA ALA A 234 -11.41 20.50 3.14
C ALA A 234 -12.82 20.05 3.55
N ILE A 235 -13.33 20.44 4.72
CA ILE A 235 -14.61 19.95 5.26
C ILE A 235 -15.77 20.28 4.31
N GLU A 236 -15.98 21.55 3.98
CA GLU A 236 -17.09 21.97 3.13
C GLU A 236 -17.05 21.29 1.73
N PRO A 237 -15.91 21.27 1.01
CA PRO A 237 -15.78 20.49 -0.21
C PRO A 237 -16.14 19.00 -0.05
N LEU A 238 -15.68 18.35 1.03
CA LEU A 238 -15.93 16.93 1.29
C LEU A 238 -17.39 16.65 1.69
N VAL A 239 -18.03 17.53 2.46
CA VAL A 239 -19.47 17.48 2.76
C VAL A 239 -20.28 17.56 1.46
N GLY A 240 -19.86 18.40 0.50
CA GLY A 240 -20.43 18.44 -0.84
C GLY A 240 -20.40 17.09 -1.57
N MET A 241 -19.37 16.27 -1.32
CA MET A 241 -19.21 14.94 -1.93
C MET A 241 -20.13 13.86 -1.32
N LEU A 242 -20.81 14.15 -0.20
CA LEU A 242 -21.74 13.24 0.46
C LEU A 242 -23.06 13.07 -0.29
N ASN A 243 -23.37 13.93 -1.27
CA ASN A 243 -24.67 13.96 -1.95
C ASN A 243 -24.54 13.79 -3.46
N ASN A 244 -25.49 13.10 -4.10
CA ASN A 244 -25.55 12.90 -5.56
C ASN A 244 -24.28 12.28 -6.21
N MET A 245 -23.44 11.63 -5.42
CA MET A 245 -22.23 10.93 -5.87
C MET A 245 -22.42 9.41 -5.85
N SER A 246 -21.49 8.65 -6.42
CA SER A 246 -21.48 7.19 -6.30
C SER A 246 -21.31 6.75 -4.84
N ALA A 247 -21.84 5.58 -4.47
CA ALA A 247 -21.70 5.04 -3.11
C ALA A 247 -20.22 4.98 -2.67
N LYS A 248 -19.32 4.58 -3.58
CA LYS A 248 -17.87 4.59 -3.37
C LYS A 248 -17.36 5.99 -2.99
N THR A 249 -17.71 7.01 -3.77
CA THR A 249 -17.26 8.40 -3.50
C THR A 249 -17.78 8.91 -2.16
N ARG A 250 -19.06 8.65 -1.85
CA ARG A 250 -19.66 9.04 -0.56
C ARG A 250 -18.95 8.37 0.61
N GLN A 251 -18.64 7.07 0.48
CA GLN A 251 -17.91 6.32 1.50
C GLN A 251 -16.55 6.96 1.77
N TYR A 252 -15.75 7.24 0.73
CA TYR A 252 -14.45 7.89 0.93
C TYR A 252 -14.56 9.27 1.55
N ALA A 253 -15.57 10.07 1.17
CA ALA A 253 -15.78 11.39 1.75
C ALA A 253 -16.12 11.29 3.25
N VAL A 254 -16.98 10.34 3.63
CA VAL A 254 -17.28 10.03 5.04
C VAL A 254 -16.00 9.64 5.80
N GLU A 255 -15.21 8.71 5.27
CA GLU A 255 -13.97 8.28 5.90
C GLU A 255 -12.95 9.42 6.03
N ALA A 256 -12.85 10.28 5.02
CA ALA A 256 -11.98 11.46 5.05
C ALA A 256 -12.42 12.47 6.12
N LEU A 257 -13.71 12.75 6.25
CA LEU A 257 -14.26 13.62 7.30
C LEU A 257 -14.01 13.03 8.70
N GLY A 258 -14.20 11.71 8.86
CA GLY A 258 -13.86 11.01 10.09
C GLY A 258 -12.37 11.11 10.46
N LYS A 259 -11.47 11.06 9.48
CA LYS A 259 -10.03 11.26 9.69
C LYS A 259 -9.66 12.70 10.04
N ILE A 260 -10.33 13.70 9.45
CA ILE A 260 -10.16 15.10 9.84
C ILE A 260 -10.59 15.28 11.31
N GLY A 261 -11.63 14.56 11.74
CA GLY A 261 -11.96 14.45 13.16
C GLY A 261 -12.65 15.68 13.74
N SER A 262 -13.15 16.60 12.90
CA SER A 262 -13.80 17.84 13.37
C SER A 262 -15.26 17.56 13.82
N PRO A 263 -15.64 17.91 15.07
CA PRO A 263 -17.01 17.81 15.56
C PRO A 263 -18.04 18.58 14.72
N ASP A 264 -17.62 19.60 13.97
CA ASP A 264 -18.52 20.35 13.09
C ASP A 264 -19.16 19.48 12.00
N THR A 265 -18.54 18.33 11.69
CA THR A 265 -19.03 17.36 10.69
C THR A 265 -19.98 16.31 11.26
N THR A 266 -20.18 16.28 12.59
CA THR A 266 -20.97 15.25 13.27
C THR A 266 -22.39 15.15 12.68
N GLN A 267 -23.06 16.28 12.46
CA GLN A 267 -24.43 16.28 11.92
C GLN A 267 -24.50 15.78 10.48
N ASP A 268 -23.53 16.14 9.64
CA ASP A 268 -23.43 15.63 8.26
C ASP A 268 -23.25 14.10 8.24
N LEU A 269 -22.42 13.58 9.14
CA LEU A 269 -22.15 12.15 9.27
C LEU A 269 -23.31 11.36 9.89
N ILE A 270 -24.03 11.93 10.87
CA ILE A 270 -25.30 11.36 11.37
C ILE A 270 -26.27 11.17 10.20
N GLY A 271 -26.38 12.17 9.32
CA GLY A 271 -27.20 12.10 8.10
C GLY A 271 -26.78 11.02 7.10
N ARG A 272 -25.64 10.32 7.30
CA ARG A 272 -25.16 9.20 6.48
C ARG A 272 -25.39 7.82 7.12
N LEU A 273 -25.83 7.75 8.38
CA LEU A 273 -26.25 6.50 9.03
C LEU A 273 -27.49 5.88 8.38
N THR A 274 -28.22 6.62 7.55
CA THR A 274 -29.40 6.13 6.80
C THR A 274 -29.14 6.04 5.29
N ASP A 275 -27.88 6.06 4.86
CA ASP A 275 -27.52 5.96 3.45
C ASP A 275 -27.99 4.63 2.83
N ARG A 276 -28.39 4.68 1.55
CA ARG A 276 -28.83 3.51 0.78
C ARG A 276 -27.75 2.42 0.67
N SER A 277 -26.48 2.80 0.76
CA SER A 277 -25.36 1.87 0.71
C SER A 277 -24.90 1.53 2.12
N MET A 278 -24.92 0.23 2.45
CA MET A 278 -24.40 -0.25 3.73
C MET A 278 -22.94 0.17 3.98
N LEU A 279 -22.12 0.31 2.93
CA LEU A 279 -20.72 0.71 3.06
C LEU A 279 -20.60 2.15 3.56
N VAL A 280 -21.49 3.04 3.11
CA VAL A 280 -21.54 4.43 3.57
C VAL A 280 -22.06 4.50 5.01
N ARG A 281 -23.12 3.77 5.35
CA ARG A 281 -23.62 3.70 6.74
C ARG A 281 -22.56 3.20 7.71
N ARG A 282 -21.88 2.10 7.34
CA ARG A 282 -20.77 1.53 8.11
C ARG A 282 -19.64 2.54 8.30
N ALA A 283 -19.24 3.23 7.23
CA ALA A 283 -18.21 4.26 7.30
C ALA A 283 -18.63 5.42 8.20
N ALA A 284 -19.91 5.82 8.16
CA ALA A 284 -20.45 6.91 8.98
C ALA A 284 -20.39 6.55 10.46
N ALA A 285 -20.85 5.36 10.85
CA ALA A 285 -20.77 4.87 12.22
C ALA A 285 -19.32 4.89 12.74
N ARG A 286 -18.38 4.34 11.97
CA ARG A 286 -16.95 4.33 12.35
C ARG A 286 -16.37 5.75 12.47
N SER A 287 -16.74 6.65 11.56
CA SER A 287 -16.24 8.02 11.54
C SER A 287 -16.78 8.84 12.72
N LEU A 288 -18.05 8.67 13.07
CA LEU A 288 -18.64 9.27 14.28
C LEU A 288 -17.96 8.76 15.56
N GLY A 289 -17.69 7.46 15.65
CA GLY A 289 -16.92 6.89 16.75
C GLY A 289 -15.50 7.44 16.85
N ALA A 290 -14.84 7.68 15.71
CA ALA A 290 -13.51 8.27 15.66
C ALA A 290 -13.49 9.75 16.07
N ILE A 291 -14.53 10.51 15.71
CA ILE A 291 -14.70 11.92 16.14
C ILE A 291 -14.98 11.98 17.67
N GLY A 292 -15.73 11.02 18.20
CA GLY A 292 -15.98 10.94 19.64
C GLY A 292 -17.02 11.94 20.16
N ASP A 293 -17.79 12.56 19.27
CA ASP A 293 -18.82 13.55 19.64
C ASP A 293 -20.07 12.85 20.20
N VAL A 294 -20.38 13.16 21.46
CA VAL A 294 -21.52 12.58 22.20
C VAL A 294 -22.87 12.88 21.57
N THR A 295 -22.98 13.89 20.70
CA THR A 295 -24.25 14.20 20.01
C THR A 295 -24.65 13.12 19.01
N ALA A 296 -23.74 12.21 18.62
CA ALA A 296 -24.03 11.09 17.74
C ALA A 296 -24.62 9.86 18.45
N VAL A 297 -24.60 9.82 19.80
CA VAL A 297 -24.94 8.63 20.59
C VAL A 297 -26.34 8.13 20.29
N GLU A 298 -27.35 8.99 20.29
CA GLU A 298 -28.74 8.59 20.03
C GLU A 298 -28.91 7.97 18.64
N SER A 299 -28.37 8.60 17.59
CA SER A 299 -28.46 8.08 16.23
C SER A 299 -27.64 6.81 16.00
N LEU A 300 -26.53 6.65 16.73
CA LEU A 300 -25.74 5.42 16.71
C LEU A 300 -26.47 4.26 17.42
N ILE A 301 -27.18 4.52 18.52
CA ILE A 301 -28.04 3.52 19.17
C ILE A 301 -29.15 3.09 18.19
N GLU A 302 -29.83 4.05 17.54
CA GLU A 302 -30.86 3.75 16.54
C GLU A 302 -30.29 2.91 15.39
N SER A 303 -29.14 3.31 14.84
CA SER A 303 -28.46 2.55 13.78
C SER A 303 -28.04 1.15 14.24
N MET A 304 -27.62 0.97 15.50
CA MET A 304 -27.25 -0.33 16.05
C MET A 304 -28.42 -1.31 16.04
N TYR A 305 -29.60 -0.87 16.50
CA TYR A 305 -30.79 -1.72 16.58
C TYR A 305 -31.53 -1.90 15.26
N GLN A 306 -31.56 -0.87 14.40
CA GLN A 306 -32.49 -0.82 13.26
C GLN A 306 -31.82 -1.13 11.91
N ASP A 307 -30.48 -1.20 11.83
CA ASP A 307 -29.84 -1.48 10.54
C ASP A 307 -30.11 -2.91 10.08
N GLU A 308 -30.47 -3.04 8.80
CA GLU A 308 -30.73 -4.34 8.16
C GLU A 308 -29.48 -5.23 8.07
N GLU A 309 -28.29 -4.63 8.12
CA GLU A 309 -27.02 -5.30 7.95
C GLU A 309 -26.25 -5.35 9.27
N ILE A 310 -26.10 -6.55 9.85
CA ILE A 310 -25.47 -6.77 11.16
C ILE A 310 -24.06 -6.15 11.29
N ILE A 311 -23.30 -6.08 10.19
CA ILE A 311 -21.96 -5.45 10.18
C ILE A 311 -22.01 -3.94 10.45
N VAL A 312 -23.10 -3.26 10.06
CA VAL A 312 -23.32 -1.85 10.37
C VAL A 312 -23.71 -1.71 11.83
N SER A 313 -24.59 -2.57 12.34
CA SER A 313 -24.95 -2.62 13.76
C SER A 313 -23.72 -2.78 14.65
N TRP A 314 -22.84 -3.73 14.34
CA TRP A 314 -21.56 -3.91 15.04
C TRP A 314 -20.64 -2.69 14.95
N SER A 315 -20.66 -1.98 13.82
CA SER A 315 -19.85 -0.77 13.65
C SER A 315 -20.40 0.40 14.47
N ALA A 316 -21.73 0.51 14.62
CA ALA A 316 -22.38 1.47 15.49
C ALA A 316 -22.13 1.15 16.97
N ALA A 317 -22.24 -0.13 17.37
CA ALA A 317 -21.90 -0.59 18.71
C ALA A 317 -20.45 -0.25 19.08
N TYR A 318 -19.51 -0.55 18.18
CA TYR A 318 -18.10 -0.20 18.38
C TYR A 318 -17.88 1.32 18.47
N ALA A 319 -18.60 2.11 17.69
CA ALA A 319 -18.53 3.57 17.76
C ALA A 319 -19.03 4.11 19.11
N LEU A 320 -20.12 3.55 19.64
CA LEU A 320 -20.63 3.89 20.98
C LEU A 320 -19.60 3.57 22.07
N GLU A 321 -18.93 2.43 21.98
CA GLU A 321 -17.83 2.06 22.90
C GLU A 321 -16.65 3.04 22.82
N LEU A 322 -16.30 3.51 21.62
CA LEU A 322 -15.25 4.52 21.44
C LEU A 322 -15.62 5.89 22.01
N ILE A 323 -16.88 6.33 21.84
CA ILE A 323 -17.39 7.58 22.42
C ILE A 323 -17.42 7.47 23.95
N GLY A 324 -17.79 6.31 24.49
CA GLY A 324 -17.76 6.03 25.93
C GLY A 324 -18.84 6.76 26.75
N ALA A 325 -19.89 7.26 26.10
CA ALA A 325 -21.04 7.85 26.78
C ALA A 325 -21.86 6.77 27.52
N PRO A 326 -22.32 7.00 28.77
CA PRO A 326 -23.04 6.00 29.56
C PRO A 326 -24.22 5.36 28.82
N ASP A 327 -25.11 6.18 28.25
CA ASP A 327 -26.29 5.70 27.51
C ASP A 327 -25.92 4.78 26.34
N GLY A 328 -24.80 5.07 25.66
CA GLY A 328 -24.28 4.26 24.57
C GLY A 328 -23.71 2.92 25.05
N LEU A 329 -22.96 2.93 26.16
CA LEU A 329 -22.40 1.71 26.74
C LEU A 329 -23.48 0.77 27.29
N ASP A 330 -24.50 1.33 27.94
CA ASP A 330 -25.64 0.58 28.45
C ASP A 330 -26.42 -0.08 27.31
N ALA A 331 -26.68 0.66 26.22
CA ALA A 331 -27.35 0.12 25.04
C ALA A 331 -26.54 -1.01 24.36
N VAL A 332 -25.21 -0.88 24.27
CA VAL A 332 -24.36 -1.95 23.69
C VAL A 332 -24.39 -3.21 24.55
N ALA A 333 -24.39 -3.08 25.88
CA ALA A 333 -24.47 -4.21 26.78
C ALA A 333 -25.80 -4.96 26.66
N GLU A 334 -26.92 -4.23 26.56
CA GLU A 334 -28.26 -4.79 26.34
C GLU A 334 -28.33 -5.51 24.98
N TRP A 335 -27.93 -4.84 23.91
CA TRP A 335 -27.94 -5.40 22.55
C TRP A 335 -27.12 -6.69 22.41
N ARG A 336 -25.95 -6.77 23.05
CA ARG A 336 -25.13 -8.00 23.03
C ARG A 336 -25.79 -9.15 23.80
N ALA A 337 -26.44 -8.86 24.92
CA ALA A 337 -27.15 -9.87 25.69
C ALA A 337 -28.33 -10.47 24.87
N GLU A 338 -29.06 -9.64 24.14
CA GLU A 338 -30.15 -10.09 23.25
C GLU A 338 -29.64 -11.05 22.16
N LEU A 339 -28.48 -10.78 21.56
CA LEU A 339 -27.88 -11.64 20.54
C LEU A 339 -27.45 -13.01 21.09
N GLU A 340 -26.97 -13.07 22.33
CA GLU A 340 -26.58 -14.34 22.99
C GLU A 340 -27.80 -15.21 23.33
N GLU A 341 -28.99 -14.63 23.49
CA GLU A 341 -30.23 -15.38 23.75
C GLU A 341 -30.84 -15.98 22.46
N GLU A 342 -30.42 -15.54 21.27
CA GLU A 342 -30.93 -16.01 19.98
C GLU A 342 -30.10 -17.13 19.30
N GLU A 343 -28.90 -17.46 19.82
CA GLU A 343 -28.02 -18.56 19.33
C GLU A 343 -28.24 -19.93 20.03
#